data_AF-T1GZW1-F1
#
_entry.id   AF-T1GZW1-F1
#
_cell.length_a   1.000
_cell.length_b   1.000
_cell.length_c   1.000
_cell.angle_alpha   90.00
_cell.angle_beta   90.00
_cell.angle_gamma   90.00
#
_symmetry.space_group_name_H-M   'P 1'
#
loop_
_entity.id
_entity.type
_entity.pdbx_description
1 polymer ?
#
loop_
_entity_poly.entity_id
_entity_poly.type
_entity_poly.pdbx_seq_one_letter_code
_entity_poly.pdbx_strand_id
1 'polypeptide(L)'
;MDDEENESAMASMNDQREEELQVFWSYIVGMLTNLDSLTLERIHQMLKMFASNGPCVEFSLGELQEFLQKKVKQHELVFMGGVYHLP
;
A
#
# COMPACT_ATOMS: atom_id res chain seq x y z
N MET A 1 -12.97 25.71 -25.56
CA MET A 1 -11.76 25.61 -24.73
C MET A 1 -12.25 24.92 -23.47
N ASP A 2 -12.38 23.59 -23.53
CA ASP A 2 -12.99 22.76 -22.48
C ASP A 2 -12.07 21.58 -22.10
N ASP A 3 -10.78 21.65 -22.48
CA ASP A 3 -9.80 20.60 -22.17
C ASP A 3 -9.02 20.87 -20.87
N GLU A 4 -8.91 22.13 -20.41
CA GLU A 4 -8.07 22.47 -19.25
C GLU A 4 -8.68 22.13 -17.87
N GLU A 5 -10.02 21.99 -17.75
CA GLU A 5 -10.66 21.68 -16.46
C GLU A 5 -10.60 20.18 -16.11
N ASN A 6 -10.58 19.31 -17.12
CA ASN A 6 -10.54 17.86 -16.95
C ASN A 6 -9.14 17.33 -16.58
N GLU A 7 -8.08 18.00 -17.03
CA GLU A 7 -6.70 17.66 -16.67
C GLU A 7 -6.41 17.94 -15.18
N SER A 8 -6.98 19.01 -14.63
CA SER A 8 -6.79 19.41 -13.23
C SER A 8 -7.50 18.48 -12.23
N ALA A 9 -8.68 17.96 -12.61
CA ALA A 9 -9.41 16.97 -11.80
C ALA A 9 -8.69 15.60 -11.77
N MET A 10 -8.12 15.15 -12.89
CA MET A 10 -7.35 13.91 -12.94
C MET A 10 -6.03 13.99 -12.16
N ALA A 11 -5.35 15.14 -12.19
CA ALA A 11 -4.14 15.38 -11.41
C ALA A 11 -4.42 15.25 -9.90
N SER A 12 -5.48 15.93 -9.43
CA SER A 12 -5.86 15.94 -8.00
C SER A 12 -6.23 14.55 -7.45
N MET A 13 -6.90 13.71 -8.27
CA MET A 13 -7.26 12.34 -7.86
C MET A 13 -6.06 11.40 -7.80
N ASN A 14 -5.05 11.64 -8.65
CA ASN A 14 -3.85 10.82 -8.68
C ASN A 14 -2.93 11.13 -7.49
N ASP A 15 -2.79 12.40 -7.10
CA ASP A 15 -2.04 12.82 -5.91
C ASP A 15 -2.62 12.23 -4.63
N GLN A 16 -3.94 12.29 -4.45
CA GLN A 16 -4.62 11.74 -3.28
C GLN A 16 -4.32 10.23 -3.11
N ARG A 17 -4.37 9.47 -4.21
CA ARG A 17 -4.09 8.04 -4.21
C ARG A 17 -2.62 7.75 -3.88
N GLU A 18 -1.70 8.57 -4.38
CA GLU A 18 -0.28 8.40 -4.09
C GLU A 18 0.03 8.65 -2.60
N GLU A 19 -0.58 9.67 -2.00
CA GLU A 19 -0.49 9.92 -0.55
C GLU A 19 -1.00 8.73 0.27
N GLU A 20 -2.14 8.16 -0.10
CA GLU A 20 -2.69 6.96 0.56
C GLU A 20 -1.73 5.77 0.47
N LEU A 21 -1.14 5.54 -0.70
CA LEU A 21 -0.14 4.47 -0.90
C LEU A 21 1.13 4.69 -0.07
N GLN A 22 1.58 5.93 0.11
CA GLN A 22 2.72 6.25 0.97
C GLN A 22 2.42 6.00 2.46
N VAL A 23 1.21 6.34 2.90
CA VAL A 23 0.74 6.05 4.26
C VAL A 23 0.70 4.53 4.49
N PHE A 24 0.13 3.77 3.56
CA PHE A 24 0.12 2.30 3.63
C PHE A 24 1.53 1.71 3.66
N TRP A 25 2.43 2.22 2.83
CA TRP A 25 3.82 1.77 2.82
C TRP A 25 4.50 1.99 4.18
N SER A 26 4.33 3.17 4.76
CA SER A 26 4.88 3.49 6.08
C SER A 26 4.37 2.54 7.16
N TYR A 27 3.09 2.18 7.13
CA TYR A 27 2.52 1.18 8.02
C TYR A 27 3.10 -0.22 7.80
N ILE A 28 3.24 -0.67 6.55
CA ILE A 28 3.83 -1.97 6.21
C ILE A 28 5.27 -2.06 6.71
N VAL A 29 6.09 -1.03 6.46
CA VAL A 29 7.45 -0.94 6.98
C VAL A 29 7.44 -0.98 8.50
N GLY A 30 6.58 -0.21 9.16
CA GLY A 30 6.43 -0.25 10.61
C GLY A 30 6.08 -1.65 11.14
N MET A 31 5.16 -2.36 10.49
CA MET A 31 4.79 -3.72 10.85
C MET A 31 5.95 -4.70 10.70
N LEU A 32 6.65 -4.66 9.56
CA LEU A 32 7.77 -5.58 9.29
C LEU A 32 9.00 -5.27 10.14
N THR A 33 9.25 -4.00 10.49
CA THR A 33 10.31 -3.62 11.44
C THR A 33 10.04 -4.17 12.85
N ASN A 34 8.77 -4.27 13.26
CA ASN A 34 8.41 -4.75 14.60
C ASN A 34 8.17 -6.27 14.68
N LEU A 35 7.78 -6.91 13.58
CA LEU A 35 7.34 -8.32 13.55
C LEU A 35 8.24 -9.23 12.69
N ASP A 36 9.34 -8.69 12.16
CA ASP A 36 10.33 -9.32 11.27
C ASP A 36 9.77 -9.73 9.88
N SER A 37 8.72 -10.54 9.85
CA SER A 37 8.12 -11.05 8.61
C SER A 37 6.64 -11.35 8.75
N LEU A 38 5.87 -11.15 7.68
CA LEU A 38 4.42 -11.34 7.67
C LEU A 38 3.93 -11.93 6.35
N THR A 39 2.86 -12.72 6.42
CA THR A 39 2.13 -13.17 5.21
C THR A 39 1.32 -12.04 4.61
N LEU A 40 0.98 -12.16 3.32
CA LEU A 40 0.09 -11.22 2.63
C LEU A 40 -1.22 -10.98 3.40
N GLU A 41 -1.85 -12.06 3.86
CA GLU A 41 -3.11 -12.03 4.60
C GLU A 41 -2.97 -11.28 5.92
N ARG A 42 -1.85 -11.45 6.63
CA ARG A 42 -1.62 -10.78 7.91
C ARG A 42 -1.38 -9.29 7.74
N ILE A 43 -0.61 -8.89 6.71
CA ILE A 43 -0.44 -7.48 6.34
C ILE A 43 -1.81 -6.87 6.01
N HIS A 44 -2.63 -7.54 5.20
CA HIS A 44 -3.97 -7.08 4.83
C HIS A 44 -4.89 -6.88 6.03
N GLN A 45 -4.94 -7.86 6.93
CA GLN A 45 -5.75 -7.78 8.15
C GLN A 45 -5.31 -6.63 9.06
N MET A 46 -4.01 -6.44 9.25
CA MET A 46 -3.50 -5.36 10.08
C MET A 46 -3.78 -3.99 9.46
N LEU A 47 -3.56 -3.83 8.15
CA LEU A 47 -3.94 -2.62 7.43
C LEU A 47 -5.44 -2.31 7.60
N LYS A 48 -6.32 -3.31 7.49
CA LYS A 48 -7.76 -3.15 7.75
C LYS A 48 -8.04 -2.67 9.17
N MET A 49 -7.40 -3.25 10.19
CA MET A 49 -7.62 -2.84 11.59
C MET A 49 -7.23 -1.38 11.85
N PHE A 50 -6.17 -0.89 11.20
CA PHE A 50 -5.75 0.51 11.30
C PHE A 50 -6.62 1.44 10.46
N ALA A 51 -7.01 1.02 9.25
CA ALA A 51 -7.87 1.78 8.34
C ALA A 51 -9.30 1.95 8.87
N SER A 52 -9.80 1.04 9.73
CA SER A 52 -11.10 1.19 10.40
C SER A 52 -11.23 2.46 11.25
N ASN A 53 -10.11 3.09 11.65
CA ASN A 53 -10.10 4.34 12.40
C ASN A 53 -9.83 5.58 11.52
N GLY A 54 -9.57 5.38 10.23
CA GLY A 54 -9.30 6.44 9.23
C GLY A 54 -10.37 6.49 8.14
N PRO A 55 -10.21 7.34 7.11
CA PRO A 55 -11.03 7.25 5.91
C PRO A 55 -10.94 5.82 5.37
N CYS A 56 -12.09 5.17 5.21
CA CYS A 56 -12.20 3.77 4.83
C CYS A 56 -11.72 3.59 3.38
N VAL A 57 -10.42 3.42 3.20
CA VAL A 57 -9.86 3.02 1.91
C VAL A 57 -9.99 1.51 1.81
N GLU A 58 -10.94 1.07 0.99
CA GLU A 58 -11.11 -0.35 0.68
C GLU A 58 -9.95 -0.80 -0.21
N PHE A 59 -8.93 -1.39 0.40
CA PHE A 59 -7.83 -2.02 -0.33
C PHE A 59 -8.10 -3.51 -0.46
N SER A 60 -8.24 -4.03 -1.68
CA SER A 60 -8.44 -5.46 -1.90
C SER A 60 -7.15 -6.26 -1.65
N LEU A 61 -7.29 -7.57 -1.40
CA LEU A 61 -6.13 -8.45 -1.24
C LEU A 61 -5.28 -8.49 -2.53
N GLY A 62 -5.92 -8.39 -3.69
CA GLY A 62 -5.26 -8.35 -5.00
C GLY A 62 -4.42 -7.10 -5.18
N GLU A 63 -4.99 -5.92 -4.89
CA GLU A 63 -4.25 -4.65 -4.95
C GLU A 63 -3.07 -4.63 -3.98
N LEU A 64 -3.22 -5.19 -2.78
CA LEU A 64 -2.11 -5.36 -1.85
C LEU A 64 -1.03 -6.28 -2.40
N GLN A 65 -1.42 -7.40 -3.00
CA GLN A 65 -0.45 -8.31 -3.59
C GLN A 65 0.34 -7.63 -4.71
N GLU A 66 -0.32 -6.91 -5.62
CA GLU A 66 0.34 -6.19 -6.71
C GLU A 66 1.27 -5.09 -6.17
N PHE A 67 0.83 -4.37 -5.15
CA PHE A 67 1.63 -3.34 -4.49
C PHE A 67 2.90 -3.93 -3.85
N LEU A 68 2.77 -5.00 -3.06
CA LEU A 68 3.93 -5.65 -2.44
C LEU A 68 4.86 -6.28 -3.47
N GLN A 69 4.32 -6.86 -4.56
CA GLN A 69 5.14 -7.37 -5.67
C GLN A 69 5.93 -6.27 -6.35
N LYS A 70 5.37 -5.07 -6.52
CA LYS A 70 6.11 -3.90 -7.02
C LYS A 70 7.25 -3.54 -6.07
N LYS A 71 7.01 -3.53 -4.77
CA LYS A 71 8.04 -3.29 -3.74
C LYS A 71 9.15 -4.34 -3.73
N VAL A 72 8.82 -5.61 -3.97
CA VAL A 72 9.81 -6.67 -4.16
C VAL A 72 10.67 -6.44 -5.40
N LYS A 73 10.05 -6.06 -6.53
CA LYS A 73 10.79 -5.70 -7.76
C LYS A 73 11.69 -4.47 -7.59
N GLN A 74 11.31 -3.55 -6.70
CA GLN A 74 12.08 -2.36 -6.34
C GLN A 74 13.16 -2.63 -5.29
N HIS A 75 13.32 -3.89 -4.83
CA HIS A 75 14.23 -4.27 -3.74
C HIS A 75 13.93 -3.60 -2.39
N GLU A 76 12.71 -3.09 -2.20
CA GLU A 76 12.24 -2.54 -0.92
C GLU A 76 11.68 -3.64 0.01
N LEU A 77 11.33 -4.79 -0.56
CA LEU A 77 10.89 -5.98 0.17
C LEU A 77 11.55 -7.24 -0.40
N VAL A 78 11.61 -8.27 0.43
CA VAL A 78 11.96 -9.63 0.01
C VAL A 78 10.77 -10.54 0.30
N PHE A 79 10.44 -11.39 -0.66
CA PHE A 79 9.43 -12.43 -0.50
C PHE A 79 10.09 -13.79 -0.49
N MET A 80 10.07 -14.48 0.66
CA MET A 80 10.71 -15.78 0.85
C MET A 80 9.84 -16.66 1.74
N GLY A 81 9.66 -17.93 1.36
CA GLY A 81 8.92 -18.89 2.18
C GLY A 81 7.45 -18.54 2.44
N GLY A 82 6.82 -17.73 1.58
CA GLY A 82 5.43 -17.31 1.74
C GLY A 82 5.22 -16.07 2.63
N VAL A 83 6.29 -15.44 3.10
CA VAL A 83 6.26 -14.22 3.90
C VAL A 83 7.04 -13.08 3.23
N TYR A 84 6.63 -11.86 3.52
CA TYR A 84 7.35 -10.63 3.20
C TYR A 84 8.20 -10.21 4.39
N HIS A 85 9.41 -9.74 4.12
CA HIS A 85 10.29 -9.12 5.10
C HIS A 85 11.02 -7.92 4.47
N LEU A 86 11.53 -7.03 5.32
CA LEU A 86 12.45 -5.99 4.88
C LEU A 86 13.78 -6.63 4.45
N PRO A 87 14.48 -6.05 3.46
CA PRO A 87 15.77 -6.56 2.96
C PRO A 87 16.88 -6.56 4.02
#